data_AF-A0A423PDS2-F1
#
_entry.id   AF-A0A423PDS2-F1
#
_cell.length_a   1.000
_cell.length_b   1.000
_cell.length_c   1.000
_cell.angle_alpha   90.00
_cell.angle_beta   90.00
_cell.angle_gamma   90.00
#
_symmetry.space_group_name_H-M   'P 1'
#
loop_
_entity.id
_entity.type
_entity.pdbx_description
1 polymer ?
#
loop_
_entity_poly.entity_id
_entity_poly.type
_entity_poly.pdbx_seq_one_letter_code
_entity_poly.pdbx_strand_id
1 'polypeptide(L)'
;MHELPLYIDLESVRAAHACWDHRWIAYLANRLVASGKMDDAFLAASSKKGTAEHDAVEIVLKGAEIELPAGVAFPDKNGKMRNEVRVRWWASEAEDLTGMVIGPPSLYEATRGLPATPEALQAYPPIEPPVFFGHYWFTGQPDLQAPNVACLDYSVARNGKLVAYRWDGEHALDPASFIW
;
A
#
# COMPACT_ATOMS: atom_id res chain seq x y z
N MET A 1 12.96 -6.33 -17.61
CA MET A 1 12.05 -6.02 -16.49
C MET A 1 10.73 -6.79 -16.65
N HIS A 2 10.78 -8.08 -17.03
CA HIS A 2 9.58 -8.88 -17.38
C HIS A 2 9.40 -10.12 -16.51
N GLU A 3 10.34 -10.41 -15.61
CA GLU A 3 10.43 -11.72 -14.93
C GLU A 3 10.04 -11.68 -13.46
N LEU A 4 10.01 -10.49 -12.85
CA LEU A 4 9.58 -10.34 -11.47
C LEU A 4 8.06 -10.14 -11.43
N PRO A 5 7.36 -10.82 -10.50
CA PRO A 5 5.92 -10.66 -10.38
C PRO A 5 5.57 -9.29 -9.78
N LEU A 6 4.39 -8.76 -10.14
CA LEU A 6 3.86 -7.53 -9.56
C LEU A 6 3.35 -7.72 -8.12
N TYR A 7 2.95 -8.96 -7.80
CA TYR A 7 2.49 -9.40 -6.49
C TYR A 7 2.73 -10.91 -6.37
N ILE A 8 2.77 -11.42 -5.15
CA ILE A 8 2.88 -12.85 -4.85
C ILE A 8 1.62 -13.26 -4.07
N ASP A 9 0.92 -14.29 -4.55
CA ASP A 9 -0.18 -14.94 -3.83
C ASP A 9 0.16 -16.43 -3.69
N LEU A 10 0.41 -16.89 -2.46
CA LEU A 10 0.67 -18.29 -2.14
C LEU A 10 -0.51 -18.95 -1.42
N GLU A 11 -1.72 -18.38 -1.57
CA GLU A 11 -2.97 -18.77 -0.90
C GLU A 11 -2.97 -18.53 0.61
N SER A 12 -1.96 -19.00 1.33
CA SER A 12 -1.80 -18.85 2.78
C SER A 12 -1.07 -17.56 3.18
N VAL A 13 -0.35 -16.95 2.24
CA VAL A 13 0.44 -15.73 2.47
C VAL A 13 0.60 -14.94 1.18
N ARG A 14 0.63 -13.61 1.30
CA ARG A 14 0.61 -12.67 0.19
C ARG A 14 1.72 -11.64 0.32
N ALA A 15 2.19 -11.12 -0.81
CA ALA A 15 3.09 -9.98 -0.83
C ALA A 15 2.79 -9.04 -2.00
N ALA A 16 2.82 -7.73 -1.75
CA ALA A 16 2.74 -6.68 -2.76
C ALA A 16 3.80 -5.60 -2.49
N HIS A 17 4.19 -4.82 -3.50
CA HIS A 17 5.17 -3.76 -3.26
C HIS A 17 4.60 -2.64 -2.36
N ALA A 18 3.38 -2.18 -2.62
CA ALA A 18 2.75 -1.10 -1.85
C ALA A 18 1.34 -1.46 -1.34
N CYS A 19 0.42 -1.83 -2.22
CA CYS A 19 -0.98 -2.05 -1.83
C CYS A 19 -1.52 -3.37 -2.37
N TRP A 20 -2.28 -4.06 -1.51
CA TRP A 20 -3.09 -5.20 -1.90
C TRP A 20 -4.56 -4.78 -2.01
N ASP A 21 -4.97 -4.35 -3.21
CA ASP A 21 -6.37 -4.12 -3.56
C ASP A 21 -6.89 -5.36 -4.31
N HIS A 22 -7.89 -6.05 -3.74
CA HIS A 22 -8.45 -7.28 -4.31
C HIS A 22 -8.92 -7.13 -5.77
N ARG A 23 -9.52 -6.00 -6.12
CA ARG A 23 -10.00 -5.74 -7.48
C ARG A 23 -8.83 -5.62 -8.45
N TRP A 24 -7.76 -4.91 -8.06
CA TRP A 24 -6.60 -4.76 -8.94
C TRP A 24 -5.73 -6.02 -9.00
N ILE A 25 -5.59 -6.76 -7.90
CA ILE A 25 -4.94 -8.07 -7.90
C ILE A 25 -5.69 -9.04 -8.81
N ALA A 26 -7.03 -9.11 -8.73
CA ALA A 26 -7.83 -9.95 -9.61
C ALA A 26 -7.73 -9.53 -11.09
N TYR A 27 -7.72 -8.22 -11.36
CA TYR A 27 -7.50 -7.70 -12.71
C TYR A 27 -6.13 -8.12 -13.23
N LEU A 28 -5.05 -7.90 -12.48
CA LEU A 28 -3.69 -8.29 -12.88
C LEU A 28 -3.58 -9.80 -13.07
N ALA A 29 -4.16 -10.60 -12.18
CA ALA A 29 -4.23 -12.05 -12.33
C ALA A 29 -4.83 -12.41 -13.68
N ASN A 30 -6.03 -11.93 -13.99
CA ASN A 30 -6.71 -12.22 -15.26
C ASN A 30 -5.92 -11.74 -16.49
N ARG A 31 -5.33 -10.54 -16.43
CA ARG A 31 -4.57 -9.96 -17.54
C ARG A 31 -3.26 -10.68 -17.80
N LEU A 32 -2.61 -11.17 -16.76
CA LEU A 32 -1.29 -11.82 -16.85
C LEU A 32 -1.40 -13.35 -16.96
N VAL A 33 -2.58 -13.95 -16.77
CA VAL A 33 -2.81 -15.40 -16.88
C VAL A 33 -2.29 -16.00 -18.20
N ALA A 34 -2.43 -15.27 -19.32
CA ALA A 34 -2.06 -15.80 -20.64
C ALA A 34 -0.54 -15.79 -20.90
N SER A 35 0.19 -14.83 -20.35
CA SER A 35 1.62 -14.62 -20.60
C SER A 35 2.52 -15.00 -19.43
N GLY A 36 1.96 -15.12 -18.21
CA GLY A 36 2.68 -15.27 -16.94
C GLY A 36 3.62 -14.11 -16.62
N LYS A 37 3.63 -13.06 -17.45
CA LYS A 37 4.64 -11.98 -17.50
C LYS A 37 4.01 -10.71 -18.04
N MET A 38 4.57 -9.56 -17.65
CA MET A 38 4.26 -8.29 -18.29
C MET A 38 4.81 -8.32 -19.73
N ASP A 39 3.94 -8.36 -20.73
CA ASP A 39 4.34 -8.22 -22.13
C ASP A 39 4.50 -6.75 -22.52
N ASP A 40 5.04 -6.49 -23.71
CA ASP A 40 5.28 -5.11 -24.18
C ASP A 40 3.99 -4.30 -24.31
N ALA A 41 2.86 -4.95 -24.62
CA ALA A 41 1.56 -4.30 -24.72
C ALA A 41 1.05 -3.83 -23.35
N PHE A 42 1.17 -4.69 -22.33
CA PHE A 42 0.88 -4.33 -20.94
C PHE A 42 1.80 -3.21 -20.46
N LEU A 43 3.11 -3.29 -20.73
CA LEU A 43 4.04 -2.23 -20.32
C LEU A 43 3.70 -0.89 -20.98
N ALA A 44 3.38 -0.89 -22.27
CA ALA A 44 2.95 0.31 -22.98
C ALA A 44 1.64 0.88 -22.42
N ALA A 45 0.66 0.02 -22.15
CA ALA A 45 -0.61 0.42 -21.54
C ALA A 45 -0.41 0.98 -20.13
N SER A 46 0.37 0.31 -19.28
CA SER A 46 0.62 0.74 -17.89
C SER A 46 1.33 2.09 -17.78
N SER A 47 2.00 2.53 -18.86
CA SER A 47 2.62 3.85 -18.95
C SER A 47 1.64 4.97 -19.37
N LYS A 48 0.40 4.62 -19.73
CA LYS A 48 -0.63 5.56 -20.21
C LYS A 48 -1.72 5.76 -19.16
N LYS A 49 -1.76 6.97 -18.59
CA LYS A 49 -2.82 7.41 -17.67
C LYS A 49 -4.22 7.15 -18.23
N GLY A 50 -5.13 6.70 -17.37
CA GLY A 50 -6.52 6.38 -17.71
C GLY A 50 -6.73 5.00 -18.34
N THR A 51 -5.68 4.16 -18.39
CA THR A 51 -5.83 2.73 -18.69
C THR A 51 -5.96 1.93 -17.40
N ALA A 52 -6.65 0.80 -17.44
CA ALA A 52 -6.76 -0.09 -16.29
C ALA A 52 -5.39 -0.69 -15.90
N GLU A 53 -4.52 -0.95 -16.87
CA GLU A 53 -3.13 -1.38 -16.62
C GLU A 53 -2.34 -0.32 -15.84
N HIS A 54 -2.54 0.96 -16.16
CA HIS A 54 -1.90 2.06 -15.43
C HIS A 54 -2.39 2.11 -14.00
N ASP A 55 -3.71 2.15 -13.79
CA ASP A 55 -4.30 2.26 -12.45
C ASP A 55 -3.92 1.06 -11.57
N ALA A 56 -3.92 -0.15 -12.14
CA ALA A 56 -3.46 -1.36 -11.45
C ALA A 56 -2.00 -1.26 -11.00
N VAL A 57 -1.10 -0.81 -11.88
CA VAL A 57 0.32 -0.63 -11.57
C VAL A 57 0.53 0.50 -10.55
N GLU A 58 -0.14 1.63 -10.70
CA GLU A 58 -0.04 2.74 -9.74
C GLU A 58 -0.48 2.28 -8.35
N ILE A 59 -1.60 1.58 -8.23
CA ILE A 59 -2.11 1.15 -6.92
C ILE A 59 -1.21 0.07 -6.31
N VAL A 60 -0.94 -1.03 -7.02
CA VAL A 60 -0.19 -2.16 -6.46
C VAL A 60 1.27 -1.79 -6.15
N LEU A 61 1.89 -0.93 -6.98
CA LEU A 61 3.32 -0.57 -6.85
C LEU A 61 3.58 0.81 -6.24
N LYS A 62 2.58 1.65 -5.99
CA LYS A 62 2.80 2.97 -5.36
C LYS A 62 1.81 3.31 -4.25
N GLY A 63 0.82 2.46 -4.04
CA GLY A 63 -0.20 2.61 -3.01
C GLY A 63 -1.43 3.34 -3.53
N ALA A 64 -2.59 3.02 -2.97
CA ALA A 64 -3.82 3.74 -3.24
C ALA A 64 -3.73 5.19 -2.74
N GLU A 65 -4.17 6.12 -3.57
CA GLU A 65 -4.25 7.55 -3.26
C GLU A 65 -5.70 8.04 -3.39
N ILE A 66 -6.03 9.05 -2.58
CA ILE A 66 -7.30 9.78 -2.65
C ILE A 66 -7.03 11.26 -2.82
N GLU A 67 -7.98 11.95 -3.44
CA GLU A 67 -8.02 13.41 -3.42
C GLU A 67 -8.58 13.89 -2.08
N LEU A 68 -7.91 14.86 -1.48
CA LEU A 68 -8.34 15.52 -0.26
C LEU A 68 -9.60 16.37 -0.52
N PRO A 69 -10.41 16.66 0.52
CA PRO A 69 -11.58 17.53 0.38
C PRO A 69 -11.23 18.88 -0.25
N ALA A 70 -12.20 19.46 -0.96
CA ALA A 70 -12.02 20.73 -1.65
C ALA A 70 -11.46 21.82 -0.72
N GLY A 71 -10.36 22.47 -1.14
CA GLY A 71 -9.68 23.50 -0.38
C GLY A 71 -8.61 23.00 0.61
N VAL A 72 -8.46 21.68 0.76
CA VAL A 72 -7.43 21.08 1.61
C VAL A 72 -6.21 20.72 0.77
N ALA A 73 -5.05 21.22 1.17
CA ALA A 73 -3.77 20.90 0.55
C ALA A 73 -2.64 21.01 1.58
N PHE A 74 -1.52 20.33 1.32
CA PHE A 74 -0.35 20.35 2.18
C PHE A 74 0.93 20.46 1.33
N PRO A 75 2.00 21.10 1.84
CA PRO A 75 3.31 21.07 1.20
C PRO A 75 3.95 19.68 1.39
N ASP A 76 4.45 19.10 0.30
CA ASP A 76 5.33 17.93 0.39
C ASP A 76 6.73 18.30 0.92
N LYS A 77 7.61 17.31 1.08
CA LYS A 77 8.98 17.50 1.59
C LYS A 77 9.84 18.48 0.77
N ASN A 78 9.44 18.81 -0.45
CA ASN A 78 10.11 19.76 -1.34
C ASN A 78 9.35 21.10 -1.43
N GLY A 79 8.30 21.30 -0.62
CA GLY A 79 7.48 22.51 -0.62
C GLY A 79 6.44 22.56 -1.74
N LYS A 80 6.26 21.50 -2.54
CA LYS A 80 5.21 21.48 -3.57
C LYS A 80 3.87 21.20 -2.90
N MET A 81 2.87 22.04 -3.18
CA MET A 81 1.51 21.82 -2.71
C MET A 81 0.90 20.58 -3.35
N ARG A 82 0.30 19.73 -2.52
CA ARG A 82 -0.39 18.49 -2.89
C ARG A 82 -1.80 18.49 -2.31
N ASN A 83 -2.73 17.96 -3.08
CA ASN A 83 -4.10 17.64 -2.68
C ASN A 83 -4.39 16.13 -2.82
N GLU A 84 -3.47 15.34 -3.35
CA GLU A 84 -3.57 13.87 -3.42
C GLU A 84 -2.69 13.24 -2.35
N VAL A 85 -3.19 12.19 -1.71
CA VAL A 85 -2.52 11.55 -0.59
C VAL A 85 -2.74 10.05 -0.56
N ARG A 86 -1.72 9.31 -0.12
CA ARG A 86 -1.84 7.87 0.12
C ARG A 86 -2.74 7.56 1.31
N VAL A 87 -3.51 6.50 1.16
CA VAL A 87 -4.32 5.94 2.24
C VAL A 87 -3.64 4.76 2.92
N ARG A 88 -3.95 4.58 4.20
CA ARG A 88 -3.73 3.35 4.95
C ARG A 88 -4.78 2.34 4.51
N TRP A 89 -4.56 1.68 3.37
CA TRP A 89 -5.49 0.69 2.82
C TRP A 89 -5.75 -0.48 3.77
N TRP A 90 -4.92 -0.69 4.79
CA TRP A 90 -5.15 -1.69 5.84
C TRP A 90 -6.05 -1.22 6.98
N ALA A 91 -6.34 0.08 7.10
CA ALA A 91 -7.11 0.63 8.21
C ALA A 91 -8.60 0.30 8.05
N SER A 92 -9.19 -0.32 9.08
CA SER A 92 -10.62 -0.62 9.15
C SER A 92 -11.44 0.51 9.77
N GLU A 93 -10.81 1.33 10.60
CA GLU A 93 -11.46 2.41 11.35
C GLU A 93 -10.51 3.61 11.43
N ALA A 94 -11.08 4.81 11.41
CA ALA A 94 -10.38 6.06 11.65
C ALA A 94 -11.36 7.08 12.24
N GLU A 95 -10.92 7.80 13.27
CA GLU A 95 -11.72 8.87 13.89
C GLU A 95 -11.92 10.06 12.93
N ASP A 96 -10.88 10.37 12.17
CA ASP A 96 -10.82 11.47 11.23
C ASP A 96 -10.00 11.08 9.98
N LEU A 97 -9.93 11.98 9.00
CA LEU A 97 -9.15 11.77 7.79
C LEU A 97 -7.66 11.52 8.07
N THR A 98 -7.11 12.07 9.16
CA THR A 98 -5.72 11.86 9.59
C THR A 98 -5.42 10.39 9.86
N GLY A 99 -6.36 9.68 10.49
CA GLY A 99 -6.28 8.24 10.74
C GLY A 99 -6.29 7.42 9.45
N MET A 100 -6.84 7.95 8.36
CA MET A 100 -6.94 7.26 7.07
C MET A 100 -5.73 7.44 6.16
N VAL A 101 -4.99 8.54 6.29
CA VAL A 101 -3.97 8.95 5.31
C VAL A 101 -2.55 8.86 5.86
N ILE A 102 -1.57 8.59 5.00
CA ILE A 102 -0.17 8.48 5.40
C ILE A 102 0.73 9.38 4.58
N GLY A 103 1.60 10.13 5.27
CA GLY A 103 2.47 11.11 4.63
C GLY A 103 3.27 11.96 5.62
N PRO A 104 3.68 13.19 5.23
CA PRO A 104 4.49 14.07 6.06
C PRO A 104 3.68 14.70 7.21
N PRO A 105 4.34 15.29 8.23
CA PRO A 105 3.65 16.00 9.31
C PRO A 105 2.66 17.08 8.85
N SER A 106 2.98 17.82 7.78
CA SER A 106 2.13 18.85 7.19
C SER A 106 0.78 18.32 6.69
N LEU A 107 0.75 17.08 6.21
CA LEU A 107 -0.50 16.40 5.86
C LEU A 107 -1.37 16.19 7.09
N TYR A 108 -0.78 15.65 8.17
CA TYR A 108 -1.53 15.33 9.39
C TYR A 108 -2.08 16.59 10.07
N GLU A 109 -1.40 17.72 9.93
CA GLU A 109 -1.94 19.02 10.34
C GLU A 109 -3.12 19.46 9.47
N ALA A 110 -3.01 19.30 8.15
CA ALA A 110 -4.06 19.69 7.20
C ALA A 110 -5.33 18.82 7.29
N THR A 111 -5.21 17.56 7.73
CA THR A 111 -6.35 16.62 7.79
C THR A 111 -6.99 16.49 9.18
N ARG A 112 -6.39 17.10 10.21
CA ARG A 112 -6.84 16.94 11.60
C ARG A 112 -8.28 17.37 11.79
N GLY A 113 -9.11 16.48 12.32
CA GLY A 113 -10.52 16.72 12.60
C GLY A 113 -11.41 16.82 11.36
N LEU A 114 -10.87 16.61 10.16
CA LEU A 114 -11.70 16.49 8.97
C LEU A 114 -12.42 15.13 8.97
N PRO A 115 -13.69 15.08 8.55
CA PRO A 115 -14.45 13.83 8.56
C PRO A 115 -13.75 12.78 7.67
N ALA A 116 -13.67 11.56 8.21
CA ALA A 116 -13.32 10.39 7.42
C ALA A 116 -14.35 10.22 6.29
N THR A 117 -13.89 9.86 5.09
CA THR A 117 -14.76 9.48 3.97
C THR A 117 -14.78 7.95 3.90
N PRO A 118 -15.85 7.27 4.35
CA PRO A 118 -15.89 5.80 4.40
C PRO A 118 -15.57 5.13 3.07
N GLU A 119 -15.88 5.80 1.95
CA GLU A 119 -15.60 5.32 0.59
C GLU A 119 -14.09 5.18 0.29
N ALA A 120 -13.24 5.85 1.06
CA ALA A 120 -11.79 5.77 0.95
C ALA A 120 -11.17 4.68 1.85
N LEU A 121 -11.92 4.10 2.79
CA LEU A 121 -11.47 2.98 3.61
C LEU A 121 -11.61 1.67 2.84
N GLN A 122 -10.59 1.30 2.07
CA GLN A 122 -10.48 -0.03 1.45
C GLN A 122 -9.84 -1.04 2.40
N ALA A 123 -10.39 -1.15 3.61
CA ALA A 123 -9.83 -1.99 4.67
C ALA A 123 -9.51 -3.40 4.19
N TYR A 124 -8.28 -3.84 4.41
CA TYR A 124 -7.92 -5.24 4.19
C TYR A 124 -8.63 -6.12 5.22
N PRO A 125 -9.51 -7.05 4.81
CA PRO A 125 -10.32 -7.79 5.78
C PRO A 125 -9.44 -8.65 6.69
N PRO A 126 -9.72 -8.69 8.01
CA PRO A 126 -8.89 -9.45 8.96
C PRO A 126 -8.99 -10.96 8.77
N ILE A 127 -9.94 -11.45 7.97
CA ILE A 127 -10.11 -12.87 7.61
C ILE A 127 -9.27 -13.28 6.39
N GLU A 128 -8.74 -12.32 5.63
CA GLU A 128 -7.90 -12.62 4.47
C GLU A 128 -6.51 -13.12 4.89
N PRO A 129 -5.79 -13.87 4.04
CA PRO A 129 -4.42 -14.29 4.30
C PRO A 129 -3.50 -13.13 4.70
N PRO A 130 -2.47 -13.36 5.53
CA PRO A 130 -1.47 -12.36 5.82
C PRO A 130 -0.87 -11.74 4.57
N VAL A 131 -0.69 -10.43 4.58
CA VAL A 131 -0.06 -9.68 3.49
C VAL A 131 1.13 -8.86 3.97
N PHE A 132 2.25 -9.05 3.28
CA PHE A 132 3.48 -8.30 3.50
C PHE A 132 3.67 -7.24 2.41
N PHE A 133 4.11 -6.04 2.78
CA PHE A 133 4.30 -4.95 1.83
C PHE A 133 5.46 -4.02 2.19
N GLY A 134 5.77 -3.06 1.30
CA GLY A 134 6.81 -2.06 1.49
C GLY A 134 6.36 -0.69 0.98
N HIS A 135 7.26 0.09 0.38
CA HIS A 135 6.99 1.40 -0.26
C HIS A 135 6.76 2.59 0.69
N TYR A 136 6.27 2.37 1.91
CA TYR A 136 5.83 3.44 2.79
C TYR A 136 6.93 4.05 3.67
N TRP A 137 8.19 3.62 3.58
CA TRP A 137 9.31 4.21 4.31
C TRP A 137 9.04 4.39 5.82
N PHE A 138 8.56 3.33 6.48
CA PHE A 138 8.31 3.38 7.91
C PHE A 138 9.62 3.65 8.69
N THR A 139 9.46 4.14 9.92
CA THR A 139 10.56 4.41 10.84
C THR A 139 10.17 3.93 12.24
N GLY A 140 11.14 3.82 13.14
CA GLY A 140 10.88 3.35 14.51
C GLY A 140 10.97 1.84 14.66
N GLN A 141 10.17 1.27 15.56
CA GLN A 141 10.13 -0.17 15.81
C GLN A 141 9.17 -0.85 14.82
N PRO A 142 9.57 -1.99 14.20
CA PRO A 142 8.65 -2.81 13.42
C PRO A 142 7.43 -3.24 14.21
N ASP A 143 6.26 -3.07 13.61
CA ASP A 143 4.97 -3.41 14.21
C ASP A 143 3.94 -3.70 13.12
N LEU A 144 2.86 -4.38 13.49
CA LEU A 144 1.77 -4.74 12.60
C LEU A 144 0.90 -3.51 12.26
N GLN A 145 0.42 -3.45 11.03
CA GLN A 145 -0.51 -2.42 10.57
C GLN A 145 -1.97 -2.82 10.77
N ALA A 146 -2.23 -4.12 10.76
CA ALA A 146 -3.46 -4.78 11.16
C ALA A 146 -3.11 -6.23 11.57
N PRO A 147 -4.02 -7.02 12.18
CA PRO A 147 -3.71 -8.38 12.64
C PRO A 147 -3.10 -9.31 11.58
N ASN A 148 -3.37 -9.07 10.30
CA ASN A 148 -2.87 -9.84 9.16
C ASN A 148 -2.11 -8.97 8.13
N VAL A 149 -1.62 -7.78 8.51
CA VAL A 149 -0.95 -6.85 7.58
C VAL A 149 0.36 -6.32 8.19
N ALA A 150 1.47 -6.49 7.46
CA ALA A 150 2.79 -6.06 7.92
C ALA A 150 3.63 -5.39 6.82
N CYS A 151 4.05 -4.15 7.08
CA CYS A 151 5.06 -3.47 6.29
C CYS A 151 6.45 -3.99 6.69
N LEU A 152 7.34 -4.16 5.72
CA LEU A 152 8.75 -4.52 5.92
C LEU A 152 9.71 -3.39 5.47
N ASP A 153 9.18 -2.31 4.89
CA ASP A 153 9.98 -1.16 4.46
C ASP A 153 10.19 -0.18 5.61
N TYR A 154 11.26 -0.38 6.36
CA TYR A 154 11.68 0.49 7.46
C TYR A 154 12.86 1.39 7.10
N SER A 155 12.87 1.93 5.88
CA SER A 155 13.78 3.02 5.48
C SER A 155 15.27 2.69 5.64
N VAL A 156 15.70 1.44 5.40
CA VAL A 156 17.13 1.03 5.54
C VAL A 156 18.10 1.97 4.80
N ALA A 157 17.70 2.47 3.62
CA ALA A 157 18.51 3.40 2.83
C ALA A 157 18.61 4.83 3.43
N ARG A 158 17.91 5.10 4.53
CA ARG A 158 17.91 6.36 5.29
C ARG A 158 18.25 6.14 6.77
N ASN A 159 19.22 5.25 7.04
CA ASN A 159 19.63 4.85 8.40
C ASN A 159 18.48 4.23 9.23
N GLY A 160 17.49 3.65 8.56
CA GLY A 160 16.47 2.83 9.19
C GLY A 160 16.93 1.37 9.37
N LYS A 161 15.97 0.44 9.34
CA LYS A 161 16.20 -0.98 9.63
C LYS A 161 15.98 -1.83 8.39
N LEU A 162 16.80 -2.88 8.22
CA LEU A 162 16.54 -3.95 7.27
C LEU A 162 15.65 -4.98 7.96
N VAL A 163 14.36 -5.00 7.64
CA VAL A 163 13.37 -5.79 8.36
C VAL A 163 12.98 -7.02 7.55
N ALA A 164 12.90 -8.15 8.23
CA ALA A 164 12.27 -9.37 7.75
C ALA A 164 11.18 -9.80 8.74
N TYR A 165 10.25 -10.64 8.28
CA TYR A 165 9.27 -11.30 9.13
C TYR A 165 9.36 -12.82 8.91
N ARG A 166 9.43 -13.59 9.99
CA ARG A 166 9.44 -15.06 9.93
C ARG A 166 8.02 -15.60 10.10
N TRP A 167 7.36 -15.81 8.97
CA TRP A 167 6.04 -16.44 8.92
C TRP A 167 6.14 -17.96 9.07
N ASP A 168 5.30 -18.56 9.91
CA ASP A 168 5.29 -19.97 10.30
C ASP A 168 3.92 -20.63 10.08
N GLY A 169 3.13 -20.11 9.14
CA GLY A 169 1.81 -20.66 8.81
C GLY A 169 0.64 -19.97 9.51
N GLU A 170 0.89 -18.99 10.38
CA GLU A 170 -0.13 -18.30 11.15
C GLU A 170 -0.98 -17.35 10.28
N HIS A 171 -2.27 -17.24 10.62
CA HIS A 171 -3.17 -16.31 9.94
C HIS A 171 -3.21 -14.92 10.60
N ALA A 172 -3.19 -14.87 11.93
CA ALA A 172 -2.93 -13.66 12.68
C ALA A 172 -1.42 -13.57 12.95
N LEU A 173 -0.80 -12.47 12.51
CA LEU A 173 0.63 -12.23 12.65
C LEU A 173 1.00 -11.94 14.11
N ASP A 174 2.25 -12.25 14.46
CA ASP A 174 2.84 -12.00 15.77
C ASP A 174 3.94 -10.93 15.65
N PRO A 175 3.82 -9.77 16.33
CA PRO A 175 4.88 -8.75 16.36
C PRO A 175 6.25 -9.29 16.82
N ALA A 176 6.28 -10.38 17.60
CA ALA A 176 7.53 -11.01 18.02
C ALA A 176 8.29 -11.73 16.88
N SER A 177 7.65 -11.95 15.74
CA SER A 177 8.23 -12.64 14.57
C SER A 177 8.96 -11.72 13.58
N PHE A 178 8.98 -10.41 13.83
CA PHE A 178 9.85 -9.48 13.11
C PHE A 178 11.34 -9.69 13.48
N ILE A 179 12.25 -9.54 12.51
CA ILE A 179 13.72 -9.66 12.66
C ILE A 179 14.39 -8.46 11.98
N TRP A 180 15.28 -7.73 12.66
CA TRP A 180 15.93 -6.52 12.13
C TRP A 180 17.23 -6.12 12.83
#